data_AF-A0A4Q3RWG6-F1
#
_entry.id   AF-A0A4Q3RWG6-F1
#
_cell.length_a   1.000
_cell.length_b   1.000
_cell.length_c   1.000
_cell.angle_alpha   90.00
_cell.angle_beta   90.00
_cell.angle_gamma   90.00
#
_symmetry.space_group_name_H-M   'P 1'
#
loop_
_entity.id
_entity.type
_entity.pdbx_description
1 polymer ?
#
loop_
_entity_poly.entity_id
_entity_poly.type
_entity_poly.pdbx_seq_one_letter_code
_entity_poly.pdbx_strand_id
1 'polypeptide(L)' 'MRNDPPGLDAPLAEGLADLHLSSVQGRAGLRAVLRHLEDAAPEQIEASAARVQRRRLGLPVRG' A
#
# COMPACT_ATOMS: atom_id res chain seq x y z
N MET A 1 -1.25 -26.14 -0.24
CA MET A 1 -1.70 -25.14 -1.24
C MET A 1 -0.59 -24.13 -1.39
N ARG A 2 0.00 -23.99 -2.60
CA ARG A 2 0.93 -22.91 -2.89
C ARG A 2 0.12 -21.61 -2.87
N ASN A 3 0.43 -20.72 -1.93
CA ASN A 3 -0.04 -19.34 -1.98
C ASN A 3 0.83 -18.64 -3.04
N ASP A 4 0.45 -18.78 -4.30
CA ASP A 4 1.00 -17.90 -5.32
C ASP A 4 0.54 -16.48 -4.95
N PRO A 5 1.44 -15.50 -4.81
CA PRO A 5 1.04 -14.14 -4.50
C PRO A 5 0.05 -13.66 -5.57
N PRO A 6 -1.04 -12.97 -5.20
CA PRO A 6 -1.94 -12.40 -6.19
C PRO A 6 -1.08 -11.58 -7.15
N GLY A 7 -1.19 -11.88 -8.45
CA GLY A 7 -0.44 -11.15 -9.47
C GLY A 7 -0.64 -9.66 -9.25
N LEU A 8 0.46 -8.92 -9.11
CA LEU A 8 0.44 -7.46 -9.02
C LEU A 8 -0.34 -6.93 -10.21
N ASP A 9 -1.33 -6.07 -9.95
CA ASP A 9 -2.11 -5.44 -11.00
C ASP A 9 -1.16 -4.76 -12.00
N ALA A 10 -1.43 -4.89 -13.30
CA ALA A 10 -0.52 -4.43 -14.35
C ALA A 10 -0.11 -2.94 -14.21
N PRO A 11 -1.02 -2.02 -13.84
CA PRO A 11 -0.67 -0.60 -13.61
C PRO A 11 0.27 -0.41 -12.40
N LEU A 12 0.13 -1.26 -11.39
CA LEU A 12 0.97 -1.26 -10.19
C LEU A 12 2.37 -1.78 -10.50
N ALA A 13 2.47 -2.82 -11.31
CA ALA A 13 3.75 -3.39 -11.74
C ALA A 13 4.54 -2.39 -12.62
N GLU A 14 3.86 -1.71 -13.54
CA GLU A 14 4.46 -0.68 -14.39
C GLU A 14 4.92 0.54 -13.58
N GLY A 15 4.07 1.04 -12.66
CA GLY A 15 4.42 2.17 -11.80
C GLY A 15 5.58 1.89 -10.84
N LEU A 16 5.79 0.64 -10.43
CA LEU A 16 6.93 0.22 -9.59
C LEU A 16 8.22 0.04 -10.39
N ALA A 17 8.14 -0.37 -11.66
CA ALA A 17 9.32 -0.57 -12.51
C ALA A 17 10.07 0.74 -12.81
N ASP A 18 9.33 1.84 -12.93
CA ASP A 18 9.86 3.18 -13.24
C ASP A 18 10.22 4.04 -12.01
N LEU A 19 10.20 3.44 -10.82
CA LEU A 19 10.25 4.18 -9.56
C LEU A 19 11.66 4.68 -9.20
N HIS A 20 12.10 5.78 -9.82
CA HIS A 20 13.34 6.46 -9.45
C HIS A 20 13.08 7.61 -8.46
N LEU A 21 13.07 7.32 -7.15
CA LEU A 21 12.66 8.27 -6.09
C LEU A 21 13.50 9.57 -6.01
N SER A 22 14.72 9.57 -6.56
CA SER A 22 15.57 10.75 -6.70
C SER A 22 15.04 11.75 -7.74
N SER A 23 14.27 11.32 -8.74
CA SER A 23 13.70 12.23 -9.75
C SER A 23 12.30 12.72 -9.37
N VAL A 24 11.94 13.90 -9.89
CA VAL A 24 10.58 14.46 -9.74
C VAL A 24 9.53 13.51 -10.33
N GLN A 25 9.84 12.92 -11.49
CA GLN A 25 8.96 11.99 -12.19
C GLN A 25 8.76 10.68 -11.43
N GLY A 26 9.82 10.11 -10.85
CA GLY A 26 9.70 8.90 -10.03
C GLY A 26 8.91 9.14 -8.74
N ARG A 27 9.01 10.33 -8.12
CA ARG A 27 8.14 10.70 -7.00
C ARG A 27 6.68 10.89 -7.42
N ALA A 28 6.42 11.38 -8.64
CA ALA A 28 5.07 11.47 -9.19
C ALA A 28 4.48 10.08 -9.45
N GLY A 29 5.26 9.16 -10.03
CA GLY A 29 4.89 7.76 -10.21
C GLY A 29 4.57 7.07 -8.88
N LEU A 30 5.41 7.26 -7.85
CA LEU A 30 5.14 6.74 -6.50
C LEU A 30 3.79 7.23 -5.95
N ARG A 31 3.49 8.53 -6.09
CA ARG A 31 2.23 9.09 -5.59
C ARG A 31 1.02 8.49 -6.31
N ALA A 32 1.11 8.26 -7.62
CA ALA A 32 0.04 7.63 -8.38
C ALA A 32 -0.21 6.18 -7.92
N VAL A 33 0.86 5.41 -7.70
CA VAL A 33 0.77 4.04 -7.19
C VAL A 33 0.17 4.00 -5.77
N LEU A 34 0.64 4.87 -4.87
CA LEU A 34 0.09 4.96 -3.52
C LEU A 34 -1.40 5.34 -3.54
N ARG A 35 -1.78 6.29 -4.39
CA ARG A 35 -3.18 6.69 -4.55
C ARG A 35 -4.06 5.54 -5.05
N HIS A 36 -3.57 4.77 -6.02
CA HIS A 36 -4.30 3.61 -6.52
C HIS A 36 -4.48 2.55 -5.43
N LEU A 37 -3.46 2.28 -4.61
CA LEU A 37 -3.59 1.39 -3.45
C LEU A 37 -4.57 1.91 -2.41
N GLU A 38 -4.58 3.22 -2.17
CA GLU A 38 -5.54 3.88 -1.28
C GLU A 38 -6.98 3.71 -1.75
N ASP A 39 -7.22 3.89 -3.05
CA ASP A 39 -8.56 3.78 -3.64
C ASP A 39 -9.02 2.31 -3.74
N ALA A 40 -8.11 1.36 -3.98
CA ALA A 40 -8.45 -0.07 -4.12
C ALA A 40 -8.74 -0.76 -2.78
N ALA A 41 -8.23 -0.24 -1.67
CA ALA A 41 -8.22 -0.94 -0.38
C ALA A 41 -8.51 -0.04 0.84
N PRO A 42 -9.53 0.84 0.81
CA PRO A 42 -9.78 1.82 1.86
C PRO A 42 -10.01 1.16 3.23
N GLU A 43 -10.83 0.10 3.28
CA GLU A 43 -11.15 -0.61 4.53
C GLU A 43 -9.92 -1.27 5.17
N GLN A 44 -8.99 -1.77 4.35
CA GLN A 44 -7.78 -2.45 4.82
C GLN A 44 -6.75 -1.45 5.36
N ILE A 45 -6.73 -0.24 4.79
CA ILE A 45 -5.94 0.89 5.28
C ILE A 45 -6.51 1.41 6.58
N GLU A 46 -7.82 1.61 6.68
CA GLU A 46 -8.49 2.01 7.92
C GLU A 46 -8.27 0.99 9.03
N ALA A 47 -8.43 -0.30 8.73
CA ALA A 47 -8.14 -1.37 9.69
C ALA A 47 -6.67 -1.33 10.15
N SER A 48 -5.73 -1.11 9.23
CA SER A 48 -4.31 -0.98 9.56
C SER A 48 -4.02 0.26 10.41
N ALA A 49 -4.62 1.40 10.10
CA ALA A 49 -4.50 2.63 10.88
C ALA A 49 -5.07 2.43 12.31
N ALA A 50 -6.24 1.81 12.44
CA ALA A 50 -6.85 1.48 13.72
C ALA A 50 -5.96 0.54 14.55
N ARG A 51 -5.33 -0.47 13.92
CA ARG A 51 -4.34 -1.34 14.59
C ARG A 51 -3.15 -0.56 15.13
N VAL A 52 -2.59 0.34 14.33
CA VAL A 52 -1.46 1.19 14.75
C VAL A 52 -1.85 2.10 15.91
N GLN A 53 -3.03 2.74 15.85
CA GLN A 53 -3.54 3.58 16.93
C GLN A 53 -3.74 2.78 18.22
N ARG A 54 -4.36 1.59 18.15
CA ARG A 54 -4.51 0.71 19.33
C ARG A 54 -3.16 0.35 19.94
N ARG A 55 -2.17 0.00 19.12
CA ARG A 55 -0.81 -0.28 19.60
C ARG A 55 -0.17 0.92 20.29
N ARG A 56 -0.32 2.13 19.74
CA ARG A 56 0.18 3.37 20.37
C ARG A 56 -0.47 3.65 21.73
N LEU A 57 -1.73 3.27 21.87
CA LEU A 57 -2.49 3.41 23.12
C LEU A 57 -2.30 2.22 24.09
N GLY A 58 -1.46 1.24 23.75
CA GLY A 58 -1.27 0.02 24.56
C GLY A 58 -2.48 -0.92 24.57
N LEU A 59 -3.43 -0.74 23.65
CA LEU A 59 -4.65 -1.54 23.56
C LEU A 59 -4.41 -2.82 22.75
N PRO A 60 -5.08 -3.94 23.10
CA PRO A 60 -4.95 -5.18 22.35
C PRO A 60 -5.54 -5.02 20.94
N VAL A 61 -4.81 -5.53 19.95
CA VAL A 61 -5.24 -5.65 18.55
C VAL A 61 -5.87 -7.03 18.38
N ARG A 62 -7.17 -7.11 18.10
CA ARG A 62 -7.83 -8.37 17.72
C ARG A 62 -7.74 -8.52 16.20
N GLY A 63 -7.29 -9.69 15.76
CA GLY A 63 -7.12 -10.07 14.36
C GLY A 63 -8.41 -10.58 13.74
#